data_AF-K0XCN0-F1
#
_entry.id   AF-K0XCN0-F1
#
_cell.length_a   1.000
_cell.length_b   1.000
_cell.length_c   1.000
_cell.angle_alpha   90.00
_cell.angle_beta   90.00
_cell.angle_gamma   90.00
#
_symmetry.space_group_name_H-M   'P 1'
#
loop_
_entity.id
_entity.type
_entity.pdbx_description
1 polymer ?
#
loop_
_entity_poly.entity_id
_entity_poly.type
_entity_poly.pdbx_seq_one_letter_code
_entity_poly.pdbx_strand_id
1 'polypeptide(L)' 'MCYLVAKKADGIGSIALQTSHGQHLVDFKKKIIKEIGVENIQLVTISRPSAYGEYEPYRFVDTEQEFEENLKLL' A
#
# COMPACT_ATOMS: atom_id res chain seq x y z
N MET A 1 -5.75 -4.68 13.56
CA MET A 1 -6.14 -4.08 12.27
C MET A 1 -5.07 -3.06 11.90
N CYS A 2 -4.61 -3.09 10.66
CA CYS A 2 -3.56 -2.21 10.14
C CYS A 2 -3.89 -1.82 8.70
N TYR A 3 -3.05 -1.00 8.10
CA TYR A 3 -3.15 -0.59 6.72
C TYR A 3 -1.88 -0.95 5.99
N LEU A 4 -2.00 -1.61 4.84
CA LEU A 4 -0.94 -1.66 3.86
C LEU A 4 -1.02 -0.38 3.04
N VAL A 5 0.07 0.39 3.06
CA VAL A 5 0.18 1.66 2.33
C VAL A 5 1.23 1.51 1.25
N ALA A 6 0.85 1.95 0.07
CA ALA A 6 1.66 2.00 -1.13
C ALA A 6 1.91 3.46 -1.53
N LYS A 7 3.17 3.87 -1.52
CA LYS A 7 3.61 5.19 -1.99
C LYS A 7 4.56 5.01 -3.16
N LYS A 8 4.27 5.65 -4.30
CA LYS A 8 5.18 5.69 -5.45
C LYS A 8 6.37 6.60 -5.14
N ALA A 9 7.57 6.22 -5.57
CA ALA A 9 8.80 6.96 -5.26
C ALA A 9 8.73 8.43 -5.69
N ASP A 10 8.20 8.70 -6.88
CA ASP A 10 8.10 10.05 -7.47
C ASP A 10 6.65 10.60 -7.49
N GLY A 11 5.72 9.92 -6.79
CA GLY A 11 4.29 10.25 -6.82
C GLY A 11 3.83 11.07 -5.62
N ILE A 12 2.72 11.81 -5.80
CA ILE A 12 2.03 12.49 -4.71
C ILE A 12 0.96 11.56 -4.14
N GLY A 13 0.93 11.42 -2.82
CA GLY A 13 -0.05 10.62 -2.10
C GLY A 13 0.23 9.12 -2.12
N SER A 14 -0.68 8.38 -1.51
CA SER A 14 -0.55 6.94 -1.30
C SER A 14 -1.89 6.24 -1.40
N ILE A 15 -1.86 4.95 -1.74
CA ILE A 15 -3.04 4.07 -1.65
C ILE A 15 -2.95 3.31 -0.34
N ALA A 16 -4.06 3.19 0.38
CA ALA A 16 -4.14 2.50 1.66
C ALA A 16 -5.24 1.42 1.64
N LEU A 17 -4.85 0.18 1.90
CA LEU A 17 -5.76 -0.96 2.07
C LEU A 17 -5.82 -1.34 3.55
N GLN A 18 -7.03 -1.37 4.11
CA GLN A 18 -7.23 -1.90 5.46
C GLN A 18 -7.08 -3.43 5.46
N THR A 19 -6.30 -3.96 6.41
CA THR A 19 -5.99 -5.38 6.48
C THR A 19 -5.64 -5.80 7.92
N SER A 20 -5.22 -7.06 8.08
CA SER A 20 -4.75 -7.61 9.34
C SER A 20 -3.33 -8.14 9.22
N HIS A 21 -2.59 -8.13 10.33
CA HIS A 21 -1.30 -8.77 10.39
C HIS A 21 -1.43 -10.28 10.20
N GLY A 22 -0.41 -10.90 9.59
CA GLY A 22 -0.35 -12.35 9.42
C GLY A 22 0.37 -12.73 8.14
N GLN A 23 0.43 -14.04 7.91
CA GLN A 23 1.11 -14.64 6.75
C GLN A 23 0.54 -14.13 5.42
N HIS A 24 -0.78 -13.98 5.35
CA HIS A 24 -1.49 -13.44 4.18
C HIS A 24 -0.94 -12.08 3.74
N LEU A 25 -0.78 -11.14 4.67
CA LEU A 25 -0.23 -9.81 4.37
C LEU A 25 1.22 -9.88 3.89
N VAL A 26 2.03 -10.78 4.46
CA VAL A 26 3.43 -10.97 4.05
C VAL A 26 3.48 -11.47 2.60
N ASP A 27 2.64 -12.43 2.25
CA ASP A 27 2.61 -13.01 0.92
C ASP A 27 2.04 -12.03 -0.11
N PHE A 28 1.02 -11.25 0.27
CA PHE A 28 0.49 -10.17 -0.55
C PHE A 28 1.55 -9.09 -0.85
N LYS A 29 2.31 -8.64 0.16
CA LYS A 29 3.43 -7.70 -0.05
C LYS A 29 4.49 -8.25 -1.01
N LYS A 30 4.84 -9.54 -0.89
CA LYS A 30 5.80 -10.19 -1.79
C LYS A 30 5.29 -10.25 -3.22
N LYS A 31 4.00 -10.55 -3.42
CA LYS A 31 3.35 -10.54 -4.73
C LYS A 31 3.50 -9.17 -5.39
N ILE A 32 3.13 -8.11 -4.70
CA ILE A 32 3.22 -6.73 -5.22
C ILE A 32 4.66 -6.36 -5.58
N ILE A 33 5.62 -6.64 -4.69
CA ILE A 33 7.03 -6.36 -4.95
C ILE A 33 7.53 -7.10 -6.18
N LYS A 34 7.09 -8.35 -6.39
CA LYS A 34 7.47 -9.16 -7.55
C LYS A 34 6.88 -8.60 -8.86
N GLU A 35 5.68 -8.04 -8.82
CA GLU A 35 5.00 -7.50 -10.00
C GLU A 35 5.47 -6.08 -10.37
N ILE A 36 5.72 -5.21 -9.38
CA ILE A 36 6.00 -3.78 -9.59
C ILE A 36 7.49 -3.43 -9.44
N GLY A 37 8.22 -4.22 -8.65
CA GLY A 37 9.62 -3.96 -8.31
C GLY A 37 9.77 -3.01 -7.11
N VAL A 38 10.78 -3.27 -6.27
CA VAL A 38 11.06 -2.51 -5.04
C VAL A 38 11.48 -1.06 -5.28
N GLU A 39 12.00 -0.74 -6.47
CA GLU A 39 12.52 0.59 -6.80
C GLU A 39 11.40 1.59 -7.12
N ASN A 40 10.24 1.08 -7.54
CA ASN A 40 9.12 1.91 -8.00
C ASN A 40 8.14 2.27 -6.87
N ILE A 41 8.15 1.51 -5.77
CA ILE A 41 7.12 1.60 -4.74
C ILE A 41 7.65 1.33 -3.34
N GLN A 42 7.24 2.19 -2.41
CA GLN A 42 7.41 1.97 -0.98
C GLN A 42 6.15 1.31 -0.41
N LEU A 43 6.30 0.13 0.19
CA LEU A 43 5.24 -0.60 0.87
C LEU A 43 5.44 -0.60 2.39
N VAL A 44 4.60 0.14 3.11
CA VAL A 44 4.66 0.24 4.57
C VAL A 44 3.38 -0.30 5.20
N THR A 45 3.50 -0.79 6.44
CA THR A 45 2.35 -1.25 7.22
C THR A 45 2.21 -0.36 8.44
N ILE A 46 1.09 0.36 8.53
CA ILE A 46 0.85 1.35 9.60
C ILE A 46 -0.47 1.04 10.32
N SER A 47 -0.57 1.38 11.59
CA SER A 47 -1.78 1.13 12.40
C SER A 47 -2.76 2.29 12.42
N ARG A 48 -2.29 3.53 12.23
CA ARG A 48 -3.10 4.76 12.22
C ARG A 48 -2.63 5.71 11.11
N PRO A 49 -3.27 5.71 9.92
CA PRO A 49 -2.90 6.57 8.81
C PRO A 49 -2.83 8.07 9.17
N SER A 50 -3.74 8.56 10.01
CA SER A 50 -3.77 9.95 10.46
C SER A 50 -2.55 10.40 11.28
N ALA A 51 -1.71 9.47 11.74
CA ALA A 51 -0.47 9.79 12.44
C ALA A 51 0.74 9.93 11.51
N TYR A 52 0.60 9.60 10.22
CA TYR A 52 1.69 9.57 9.25
C TYR A 52 1.36 10.46 8.05
N GLY A 53 1.59 11.76 8.19
CA GLY A 53 1.33 12.75 7.15
C GLY A 53 2.25 12.63 5.93
N GLU A 54 3.40 11.96 6.04
CA GLU A 54 4.36 11.80 4.95
C GLU A 54 3.84 10.95 3.78
N TYR A 55 2.75 10.20 4.00
CA TYR A 55 2.07 9.39 2.98
C TYR A 55 0.78 10.05 2.47
N GLU A 56 0.40 11.23 2.96
CA GLU A 56 -0.78 11.95 2.49
C GLU A 56 -0.59 12.58 1.09
N PRO A 57 -1.68 12.76 0.32
CA PRO A 57 -3.05 12.33 0.59
C PRO A 57 -3.25 10.81 0.44
N TYR A 58 -4.09 10.23 1.30
CA TYR A 58 -4.46 8.82 1.23
C TYR A 58 -5.68 8.59 0.33
N ARG A 59 -5.56 7.63 -0.60
CA ARG A 59 -6.69 7.00 -1.28
C ARG A 59 -6.96 5.64 -0.65
N PHE A 60 -8.03 5.56 0.15
CA PHE A 60 -8.45 4.29 0.74
C PHE A 60 -9.18 3.43 -0.30
N VAL A 61 -8.90 2.13 -0.27
CA VAL A 61 -9.54 1.11 -1.09
C VAL A 61 -10.01 -0.03 -0.19
N ASP A 62 -11.06 -0.73 -0.62
CA ASP A 62 -11.73 -1.72 0.22
C ASP A 62 -11.24 -3.15 -0.06
N THR A 63 -10.64 -3.40 -1.24
CA THR A 63 -10.23 -4.73 -1.67
C THR A 63 -8.79 -4.79 -2.15
N GLU A 64 -8.18 -5.97 -2.04
CA GLU A 64 -6.85 -6.25 -2.61
C GLU A 64 -6.83 -6.06 -4.14
N GLN A 65 -7.94 -6.38 -4.81
CA GLN A 65 -8.06 -6.18 -6.25
C GLN A 65 -8.00 -4.68 -6.59
N GLU A 66 -8.78 -3.85 -5.92
CA GLU A 66 -8.73 -2.39 -6.11
C GLU A 66 -7.34 -1.84 -5.79
N PHE A 67 -6.68 -2.37 -4.75
CA PHE A 67 -5.32 -1.99 -4.42
C PHE A 67 -4.38 -2.25 -5.60
N GLU A 68 -4.36 -3.48 -6.12
CA GLU A 68 -3.52 -3.86 -7.27
C GLU A 68 -3.84 -3.09 -8.56
N GLU A 69 -5.12 -2.83 -8.84
CA GLU A 69 -5.53 -2.05 -9.99
C GLU A 69 -5.04 -0.59 -9.89
N ASN A 70 -5.21 0.03 -8.73
CA ASN A 70 -4.73 1.40 -8.52
C ASN A 70 -3.20 1.48 -8.53
N LEU A 71 -2.50 0.43 -8.11
CA LEU A 71 -1.05 0.35 -8.21
C LEU A 71 -0.54 0.34 -9.66
N LYS A 72 -1.28 -0.25 -10.60
CA LYS A 72 -0.94 -0.24 -12.03
C LYS A 72 -1.14 1.12 -12.69
N LEU A 73 -1.99 1.95 -12.09
CA LEU A 73 -2.28 3.31 -12.57
C LEU A 73 -1.32 4.37 -12.01
N LEU A 74 -0.52 4.01 -10.99
CA LEU A 74 0.44 4.90 -10.37
C LEU A 74 1.69 5.09 -11.22
#